data_AF-A0A961SLU6-F1
#
_entry.id   AF-A0A961SLU6-F1
#
_cell.length_a   1.000
_cell.length_b   1.000
_cell.length_c   1.000
_cell.angle_alpha   90.00
_cell.angle_beta   90.00
_cell.angle_gamma   90.00
#
_symmetry.space_group_name_H-M   'P 1'
#
loop_
_entity.id
_entity.type
_entity.pdbx_description
1 polymer ?
#
loop_
_entity_poly.entity_id
_entity_poly.type
_entity_poly.pdbx_seq_one_letter_code
_entity_poly.pdbx_strand_id
1 'polypeptide(L)'
;MNGAGGDDIIDGGRGKDSIIGNGGDDELTGGIGADHFIYHKGDGSDVITDFTARGGDADTIDLSEYGEKIRFRDLHISRVDKTDVLIEIGRHEDILLHDVKLRHISVDDFDF
;
A
#
# COMPACT_ATOMS: atom_id res chain seq x y z
N MET A 1 3.19 -11.49 6.59
CA MET A 1 1.88 -12.07 6.27
C MET A 1 1.77 -12.06 4.77
N ASN A 2 1.45 -13.21 4.19
CA ASN A 2 1.52 -13.41 2.76
C ASN A 2 0.19 -14.02 2.32
N GLY A 3 -0.39 -13.49 1.24
CA GLY A 3 -1.52 -14.12 0.57
C GLY A 3 -1.17 -15.47 -0.05
N ALA A 4 -2.20 -16.18 -0.50
CA ALA A 4 -2.09 -17.44 -1.21
C ALA A 4 -1.99 -17.26 -2.74
N GLY A 5 -2.11 -16.01 -3.20
CA GLY A 5 -2.13 -15.61 -4.60
C GLY A 5 -3.54 -15.68 -5.20
N GLY A 6 -3.82 -14.77 -6.14
CA GLY A 6 -5.19 -14.39 -6.47
C GLY A 6 -5.80 -13.51 -5.38
N ASP A 7 -7.04 -13.07 -5.57
CA ASP A 7 -7.69 -12.10 -4.69
C ASP A 7 -7.87 -12.60 -3.25
N ASP A 8 -7.19 -11.96 -2.30
CA ASP A 8 -7.11 -12.30 -0.89
C ASP A 8 -7.66 -11.17 0.02
N ILE A 9 -8.03 -11.55 1.25
CA ILE A 9 -8.31 -10.61 2.35
C ILE A 9 -7.30 -10.90 3.46
N ILE A 10 -6.45 -9.93 3.78
CA ILE A 10 -5.33 -10.09 4.72
C ILE A 10 -5.44 -9.07 5.85
N ASP A 11 -5.29 -9.55 7.10
CA ASP A 11 -5.31 -8.73 8.31
C ASP A 11 -4.04 -9.01 9.15
N GLY A 12 -3.20 -7.99 9.30
CA GLY A 12 -1.98 -7.97 10.12
C GLY A 12 -2.25 -8.07 11.62
N GLY A 13 -3.40 -7.58 12.08
CA GLY A 13 -3.83 -7.67 13.46
C GLY A 13 -3.07 -6.73 14.40
N ARG A 14 -2.11 -7.25 15.17
CA ARG A 14 -1.39 -6.44 16.18
C ARG A 14 0.10 -6.68 16.06
N GLY A 15 0.86 -5.61 15.97
CA GLY A 15 2.30 -5.67 15.91
C GLY A 15 2.82 -4.74 14.85
N LYS A 16 4.08 -4.94 14.47
CA LYS A 16 4.58 -4.37 13.23
C LYS A 16 4.57 -5.49 12.23
N ASP A 17 3.67 -5.41 11.27
CA ASP A 17 3.43 -6.46 10.31
C ASP A 17 4.04 -6.09 8.95
N SER A 18 4.49 -7.11 8.24
CA SER A 18 4.90 -6.98 6.84
C SER A 18 3.88 -7.76 6.02
N ILE A 19 3.21 -7.13 5.08
CA ILE A 19 2.04 -7.66 4.36
C ILE A 19 2.36 -7.69 2.87
N ILE A 20 2.17 -8.85 2.24
CA ILE A 20 2.38 -9.09 0.80
C ILE A 20 1.14 -9.82 0.26
N GLY A 21 0.54 -9.29 -0.80
CA GLY A 21 -0.58 -9.90 -1.51
C GLY A 21 -0.21 -11.20 -2.24
N ASN A 22 0.84 -11.15 -3.07
CA ASN A 22 1.28 -12.21 -4.01
C ASN A 22 0.39 -12.37 -5.25
N GLY A 23 0.05 -11.26 -5.91
CA GLY A 23 -0.78 -11.24 -7.11
C GLY A 23 -2.27 -11.38 -6.82
N GLY A 24 -3.10 -10.64 -7.53
CA GLY A 24 -4.56 -10.63 -7.31
C GLY A 24 -5.05 -9.19 -7.23
N ASP A 25 -6.31 -8.98 -6.90
CA ASP A 25 -6.75 -7.68 -6.40
C ASP A 25 -7.14 -7.88 -4.92
N ASP A 26 -6.27 -7.45 -4.00
CA ASP A 26 -6.33 -7.81 -2.58
C ASP A 26 -6.93 -6.72 -1.68
N GLU A 27 -7.55 -7.13 -0.57
CA GLU A 27 -7.93 -6.24 0.54
C GLU A 27 -6.98 -6.43 1.73
N LEU A 28 -6.16 -5.42 2.02
CA LEU A 28 -5.08 -5.47 2.99
C LEU A 28 -5.37 -4.55 4.19
N THR A 29 -5.26 -5.09 5.39
CA THR A 29 -5.42 -4.35 6.66
C THR A 29 -4.16 -4.53 7.50
N GLY A 30 -3.52 -3.44 7.91
CA GLY A 30 -2.32 -3.46 8.76
C GLY A 30 -2.65 -3.82 10.21
N GLY A 31 -3.66 -3.16 10.76
CA GLY A 31 -4.08 -3.31 12.13
C GLY A 31 -3.36 -2.32 13.06
N ILE A 32 -2.94 -2.80 14.23
CA ILE A 32 -2.29 -1.94 15.24
C ILE A 32 -0.78 -2.05 15.13
N GLY A 33 -0.16 -1.00 14.63
CA GLY A 33 1.27 -0.71 14.76
C GLY A 33 1.76 0.06 13.55
N ALA A 34 3.08 -0.01 13.30
CA ALA A 34 3.67 0.57 12.11
C ALA A 34 3.92 -0.59 11.13
N ASP A 35 3.07 -0.68 10.12
CA ASP A 35 2.98 -1.80 9.21
C ASP A 35 3.63 -1.48 7.85
N HIS A 36 4.10 -2.53 7.18
CA HIS A 36 4.81 -2.46 5.92
C HIS A 36 4.04 -3.23 4.85
N PHE A 37 3.52 -2.53 3.86
CA PHE A 37 2.85 -3.14 2.71
C PHE A 37 3.85 -3.24 1.57
N ILE A 38 4.28 -4.46 1.27
CA ILE A 38 5.36 -4.73 0.31
C ILE A 38 4.74 -5.14 -1.01
N TYR A 39 5.11 -4.45 -2.08
CA TYR A 39 4.59 -4.70 -3.43
C TYR A 39 5.67 -5.21 -4.37
N HIS A 40 5.32 -6.26 -5.10
CA HIS A 40 6.06 -6.82 -6.23
C HIS A 40 5.29 -6.55 -7.52
N LYS A 41 6.02 -6.48 -8.65
CA LYS A 41 5.37 -6.37 -9.95
C LYS A 41 4.50 -7.60 -10.24
N GLY A 42 3.28 -7.35 -10.67
CA GLY A 42 2.26 -8.36 -10.87
C GLY A 42 1.38 -8.59 -9.65
N ASP A 43 1.53 -7.79 -8.58
CA ASP A 43 0.67 -7.90 -7.40
C ASP A 43 -0.76 -7.47 -7.67
N GLY A 44 -1.00 -6.59 -8.66
CA GLY A 44 -2.34 -6.23 -9.13
C GLY A 44 -2.85 -4.92 -8.54
N SER A 45 -4.16 -4.82 -8.31
CA SER A 45 -4.83 -3.59 -7.88
C SER A 45 -5.43 -3.75 -6.48
N ASP A 46 -4.72 -3.25 -5.47
CA ASP A 46 -5.00 -3.57 -4.08
C ASP A 46 -5.68 -2.41 -3.34
N VAL A 47 -6.40 -2.76 -2.28
CA VAL A 47 -7.04 -1.82 -1.35
C VAL A 47 -6.40 -1.96 0.02
N ILE A 48 -5.81 -0.88 0.54
CA ILE A 48 -5.36 -0.80 1.94
C ILE A 48 -6.42 -0.07 2.76
N THR A 49 -6.97 -0.74 3.77
CA THR A 49 -8.18 -0.29 4.47
C THR A 49 -7.93 0.67 5.64
N ASP A 50 -6.73 0.68 6.22
CA ASP A 50 -6.41 1.40 7.46
C ASP A 50 -5.05 2.14 7.46
N PHE A 51 -4.53 2.46 6.28
CA PHE A 51 -3.20 3.08 6.13
C PHE A 51 -3.04 4.37 6.94
N THR A 52 -2.05 4.37 7.84
CA THR A 52 -1.71 5.48 8.73
C THR A 52 -0.51 6.24 8.19
N ALA A 53 -0.74 7.31 7.42
CA ALA A 53 0.34 8.14 6.85
C ALA A 53 1.13 9.01 7.86
N ARG A 54 0.69 9.09 9.13
CA ARG A 54 1.28 10.01 10.12
C ARG A 54 1.15 9.49 11.54
N GLY A 55 2.20 9.66 12.33
CA GLY A 55 2.20 9.35 13.75
C GLY A 55 3.42 8.55 14.16
N GLY A 56 3.42 8.04 15.39
CA GLY A 56 4.44 7.10 15.84
C GLY A 56 4.25 5.68 15.27
N ASP A 57 3.03 5.39 14.84
CA ASP A 57 2.60 4.14 14.21
C ASP A 57 2.24 4.44 12.75
N ALA A 58 3.13 5.13 12.03
CA ALA A 58 2.92 5.41 10.61
C ALA A 58 3.35 4.19 9.78
N ASP A 59 2.52 3.86 8.79
CA ASP A 59 2.75 2.73 7.88
C ASP A 59 3.65 3.13 6.72
N THR A 60 4.11 2.13 5.98
CA THR A 60 4.98 2.33 4.82
C THR A 60 4.58 1.43 3.68
N ILE A 61 4.61 1.96 2.46
CA ILE A 61 4.49 1.20 1.21
C ILE A 61 5.90 0.94 0.69
N ASP A 62 6.32 -0.30 0.66
CA ASP A 62 7.64 -0.71 0.17
C ASP A 62 7.56 -1.09 -1.31
N LEU A 63 8.18 -0.26 -2.15
CA LEU A 63 8.34 -0.44 -3.60
C LEU A 63 9.79 -0.80 -3.98
N SER A 64 10.66 -1.04 -2.99
CA SER A 64 12.08 -1.35 -3.23
C SER A 64 12.27 -2.72 -3.91
N GLU A 65 11.31 -3.63 -3.72
CA GLU A 65 11.29 -4.95 -4.33
C GLU A 65 10.36 -5.06 -5.55
N TYR A 66 9.78 -3.94 -6.03
CA TYR A 66 8.80 -3.96 -7.11
C TYR A 66 9.30 -4.62 -8.41
N GLY A 67 10.62 -4.69 -8.62
CA GLY A 67 11.22 -5.41 -9.75
C GLY A 67 11.58 -4.52 -10.94
N GLU A 68 11.13 -3.27 -10.93
CA GLU A 68 11.76 -2.18 -11.68
C GLU A 68 11.97 -0.96 -10.79
N LYS A 69 12.92 -0.10 -11.16
CA LYS A 69 13.26 1.05 -10.34
C LYS A 69 12.14 2.09 -10.39
N ILE A 70 11.37 2.18 -9.31
CA ILE A 70 10.39 3.25 -9.07
C ILE A 70 11.03 4.34 -8.20
N ARG A 71 10.62 5.58 -8.40
CA ARG A 71 10.88 6.69 -7.47
C ARG A 71 9.57 7.39 -7.19
N PHE A 72 9.52 8.14 -6.11
CA PHE A 72 8.33 8.93 -5.74
C PHE A 72 7.81 9.83 -6.87
N ARG A 73 8.70 10.37 -7.72
CA ARG A 73 8.31 11.21 -8.86
C ARG A 73 7.67 10.45 -10.03
N ASP A 74 7.85 9.14 -10.06
CA ASP A 74 7.29 8.26 -11.08
C ASP A 74 5.86 7.83 -10.68
N LEU A 75 5.45 8.05 -9.41
CA LEU A 75 4.11 7.77 -8.91
C LEU A 75 3.12 8.86 -9.34
N HIS A 76 1.93 8.45 -9.75
CA HIS A 76 0.79 9.35 -9.89
C HIS A 76 -0.17 9.13 -8.72
N ILE A 77 -0.19 10.10 -7.81
CA ILE A 77 -0.97 10.05 -6.58
C ILE A 77 -2.10 11.06 -6.67
N SER A 78 -3.34 10.58 -6.63
CA SER A 78 -4.51 11.41 -6.80
C SER A 78 -5.60 11.05 -5.79
N ARG A 79 -6.51 11.99 -5.55
CA ARG A 79 -7.69 11.74 -4.72
C ARG A 79 -8.84 11.28 -5.61
N VAL A 80 -9.48 10.16 -5.29
CA VAL A 80 -10.57 9.58 -6.10
C VAL A 80 -11.97 9.78 -5.52
N ASP A 81 -12.11 9.97 -4.20
CA ASP A 81 -13.37 10.43 -3.57
C ASP A 81 -13.10 11.46 -2.44
N LYS A 82 -13.99 11.61 -1.46
CA LYS A 82 -13.83 12.57 -0.35
C LYS A 82 -12.63 12.22 0.52
N THR A 83 -12.36 10.93 0.70
CA THR A 83 -11.40 10.43 1.67
C THR A 83 -10.38 9.47 1.07
N ASP A 84 -10.60 8.90 -0.11
CA ASP A 84 -9.69 7.91 -0.69
C ASP A 84 -8.59 8.51 -1.58
N VAL A 85 -7.44 7.86 -1.57
CA VAL A 85 -6.27 8.18 -2.41
C VAL A 85 -5.91 6.99 -3.28
N LEU A 86 -5.75 7.24 -4.57
CA LEU A 86 -5.25 6.28 -5.53
C LEU A 86 -3.78 6.57 -5.84
N ILE A 87 -2.94 5.55 -5.74
CA ILE A 87 -1.54 5.57 -6.13
C ILE A 87 -1.39 4.63 -7.32
N GLU A 88 -1.17 5.17 -8.51
CA GLU A 88 -0.90 4.35 -9.69
C GLU A 88 0.59 3.96 -9.69
N ILE A 89 0.86 2.65 -9.67
CA ILE A 89 2.19 2.05 -9.70
C ILE A 89 2.38 1.28 -11.00
N GLY A 90 3.40 1.62 -11.79
CA GLY A 90 3.66 0.92 -13.05
C GLY A 90 2.52 1.02 -14.08
N ARG A 91 2.30 -0.06 -14.83
CA ARG A 91 1.27 -0.13 -15.87
C ARG A 91 0.15 -1.07 -15.43
N HIS A 92 -1.02 -0.50 -15.12
CA HIS A 92 -2.23 -1.23 -14.73
C HIS A 92 -2.17 -1.87 -13.34
N GLU A 93 -1.38 -1.30 -12.43
CA GLU A 93 -1.40 -1.65 -11.01
C GLU A 93 -1.60 -0.35 -10.22
N ASP A 94 -2.35 -0.46 -9.14
CA ASP A 94 -2.74 0.67 -8.32
C ASP A 94 -2.98 0.24 -6.88
N ILE A 95 -2.73 1.18 -5.97
CA ILE A 95 -3.01 1.02 -4.55
C ILE A 95 -4.07 2.05 -4.19
N LEU A 96 -5.24 1.59 -3.77
CA LEU A 96 -6.28 2.43 -3.20
C LEU A 96 -6.11 2.47 -1.69
N LEU A 97 -5.78 3.65 -1.15
CA LEU A 97 -5.78 3.91 0.28
C LEU A 97 -7.16 4.40 0.70
N HIS A 98 -7.87 3.58 1.47
CA HIS A 98 -9.18 3.94 1.98
C HIS A 98 -9.06 4.92 3.15
N ASP A 99 -9.92 5.94 3.18
CA ASP A 99 -10.01 6.93 4.25
C ASP A 99 -8.72 7.76 4.54
N VAL A 100 -7.78 7.80 3.59
CA VAL A 100 -6.54 8.58 3.69
C VAL A 100 -6.57 9.91 2.95
N LYS A 101 -6.28 11.00 3.66
CA LYS A 101 -6.25 12.34 3.04
C LYS A 101 -4.99 12.51 2.19
N LEU A 102 -5.14 12.82 0.90
CA LEU A 102 -4.03 13.10 -0.04
C LEU A 102 -2.95 14.02 0.51
N ARG A 103 -3.31 15.08 1.25
CA ARG A 103 -2.37 16.02 1.88
C ARG A 103 -1.50 15.42 3.00
N HIS A 104 -1.76 14.17 3.39
CA HIS A 104 -0.99 13.43 4.38
C HIS A 104 0.07 12.55 3.72
N ILE A 105 -0.14 12.18 2.46
CA ILE A 105 0.83 11.40 1.67
C ILE A 105 2.01 12.28 1.25
N SER A 106 3.18 11.70 1.37
CA SER A 106 4.49 12.30 1.16
C SER A 106 5.48 11.23 0.71
N VAL A 107 6.72 11.64 0.44
CA VAL A 107 7.79 10.68 0.09
C VAL A 107 8.19 9.79 1.28
N ASP A 108 7.94 10.23 2.52
CA ASP A 108 8.32 9.49 3.73
C ASP A 108 7.42 8.27 3.98
N ASP A 109 6.30 8.15 3.26
CA ASP A 109 5.38 7.01 3.31
C ASP A 109 5.83 5.84 2.42
N PHE A 110 6.95 5.98 1.71
CA PHE A 110 7.41 5.03 0.70
C PHE A 110 8.89 4.67 0.85
N ASP A 111 9.17 3.38 0.70
CA ASP A 111 10.52 2.85 0.52
C ASP A 111 10.76 2.51 -0.98
N PHE A 112 11.96 2.81 -1.50
CA PHE A 112 12.35 2.67 -2.93
C PHE A 112 13.72 2.02 -3.13
#